data_AF-A0A971CMV8-F1
#
_entry.id   AF-A0A971CMV8-F1
#
_cell.length_a   1.000
_cell.length_b   1.000
_cell.length_c   1.000
_cell.angle_alpha   90.00
_cell.angle_beta   90.00
_cell.angle_gamma   90.00
#
_symmetry.space_group_name_H-M   'P 1'
#
loop_
_entity.id
_entity.type
_entity.pdbx_description
1 polymer ?
#
loop_
_entity_poly.entity_id
_entity_poly.type
_entity_poly.pdbx_seq_one_letter_code
_entity_poly.pdbx_strand_id
1 'polypeptide(L)'
;PLWHELGDPKSLAFTDKEYFLTDLDGKSTRWLAEGDRHQTIPMVTPTAPAFLEVNQTLAFPLMVADDLSAAAEVGHEATATLHLEFPGLEDAGRVSASLNGETLPTGKPRDGWIDWPLSAAQVRKGVNHLALTLHPPAPTQQKAWSFVYDGKELPAKPWRRDKGSSRIHESIEKNALLLADRGREVGDYCYYRAAWGADPDTESVVEARVKVIRGSSFLILTNGISGERVELSPEGIRLFHHPKLRYAMDTTGGFHRYQVTLNGADLQVHVDEVLRIDAPGVLAPRDYYQRNEVAFGAADSTKQGEALWEDVKVRTARTAQPLHDVVLSIGYKANTEE
;
A
#
# COMPACT_ATOMS: atom_id res chain seq x y z
N PRO A 1 15.97 14.35 -27.14
CA PRO A 1 14.83 15.05 -26.51
C PRO A 1 15.17 15.51 -25.08
N LEU A 2 15.23 14.60 -24.10
CA LEU A 2 15.35 14.93 -22.67
C LEU A 2 16.42 15.99 -22.32
N TRP A 3 17.67 15.80 -22.73
CA TRP A 3 18.79 16.70 -22.39
C TRP A 3 18.76 18.06 -23.11
N HIS A 4 17.94 18.20 -24.15
CA HIS A 4 17.81 19.44 -24.92
C HIS A 4 16.62 20.28 -24.47
N GLU A 5 15.71 19.72 -23.67
CA GLU A 5 14.42 20.34 -23.32
C GLU A 5 14.32 20.70 -21.83
N LEU A 6 14.84 19.85 -20.92
CA LEU A 6 14.66 20.02 -19.48
C LEU A 6 15.31 21.29 -18.88
N GLY A 7 16.30 21.86 -19.56
CA GLY A 7 17.04 23.04 -19.09
C GLY A 7 16.46 24.38 -19.52
N ASP A 8 15.50 24.40 -20.45
CA ASP A 8 14.90 25.63 -20.99
C ASP A 8 13.38 25.63 -20.73
N PRO A 9 12.88 26.53 -19.85
CA PRO A 9 11.44 26.67 -19.61
C PRO A 9 10.62 26.92 -20.87
N LYS A 10 11.21 27.53 -21.92
CA LYS A 10 10.51 27.77 -23.18
C LYS A 10 10.30 26.48 -23.97
N SER A 11 11.28 25.57 -23.98
CA SER A 11 11.10 24.27 -24.64
C SER A 11 10.11 23.37 -23.91
N LEU A 12 9.90 23.59 -22.61
CA LEU A 12 8.90 22.87 -21.82
C LEU A 12 7.51 23.53 -21.90
N ALA A 13 7.39 24.75 -22.40
CA ALA A 13 6.10 25.43 -22.52
C ALA A 13 5.14 24.60 -23.38
N PHE A 14 3.90 24.43 -22.90
CA PHE A 14 2.83 23.72 -23.61
C PHE A 14 3.16 22.28 -24.04
N THR A 15 4.13 21.65 -23.37
CA THR A 15 4.31 20.19 -23.40
C THR A 15 3.46 19.54 -22.33
N ASP A 16 3.00 18.32 -22.60
CA ASP A 16 2.28 17.51 -21.61
C ASP A 16 3.18 17.21 -20.41
N LYS A 17 2.63 17.30 -19.19
CA LYS A 17 3.37 17.15 -17.94
C LYS A 17 2.57 16.41 -16.89
N GLU A 18 3.28 15.70 -16.04
CA GLU A 18 2.74 15.11 -14.81
C GLU A 18 3.40 15.76 -13.60
N TYR A 19 2.58 16.22 -12.66
CA TYR A 19 2.99 16.84 -11.41
C TYR A 19 2.67 15.89 -10.27
N PHE A 20 3.69 15.27 -9.70
CA PHE A 20 3.56 14.40 -8.55
C PHE A 20 3.59 15.23 -7.26
N LEU A 21 2.81 14.82 -6.26
CA LEU A 21 2.88 15.43 -4.93
C LEU A 21 4.26 15.24 -4.28
N THR A 22 4.87 14.08 -4.49
CA THR A 22 6.27 13.79 -4.17
C THR A 22 6.83 12.78 -5.18
N ASP A 23 8.06 12.99 -5.62
CA ASP A 23 8.85 12.06 -6.41
C ASP A 23 9.98 11.40 -5.59
N LEU A 24 10.12 11.82 -4.32
CA LEU A 24 11.08 11.28 -3.36
C LEU A 24 10.43 10.20 -2.51
N ASP A 25 11.14 9.08 -2.35
CA ASP A 25 10.72 7.96 -1.52
C ASP A 25 11.84 7.51 -0.56
N GLY A 26 11.44 6.90 0.57
CA GLY A 26 12.34 6.41 1.62
C GLY A 26 12.47 7.34 2.82
N LYS A 27 13.38 6.97 3.74
CA LYS A 27 13.62 7.72 4.98
C LYS A 27 14.91 8.53 4.90
N SER A 28 14.81 9.83 5.17
CA SER A 28 15.94 10.76 5.25
C SER A 28 16.92 10.36 6.35
N THR A 29 16.43 9.70 7.41
CA THR A 29 17.24 9.12 8.48
C THR A 29 18.33 8.15 8.01
N ARG A 30 18.20 7.57 6.81
CA ARG A 30 19.23 6.72 6.19
C ARG A 30 20.53 7.47 5.90
N TRP A 31 20.44 8.76 5.59
CA TRP A 31 21.59 9.57 5.14
C TRP A 31 22.00 10.61 6.18
N LEU A 32 21.06 11.03 7.03
CA LEU A 32 21.26 12.03 8.07
C LEU A 32 20.58 11.55 9.36
N ALA A 33 21.31 11.43 10.47
CA ALA A 33 20.70 11.08 11.76
C ALA A 33 19.57 12.06 12.11
N GLU A 34 18.42 11.53 12.52
CA GLU A 34 17.17 12.28 12.74
C GLU A 34 16.67 13.06 11.51
N GLY A 35 17.12 12.71 10.30
CA GLY A 35 16.83 13.45 9.07
C GLY A 35 15.35 13.63 8.76
N ASP A 36 14.52 12.67 9.18
CA ASP A 36 13.06 12.69 8.97
C ASP A 36 12.40 13.91 9.66
N ARG A 37 13.00 14.46 10.73
CA ARG A 37 12.49 15.67 11.39
C ARG A 37 12.60 16.95 10.55
N HIS A 38 13.46 16.93 9.54
CA HIS A 38 13.69 18.05 8.62
C HIS A 38 12.89 17.90 7.33
N GLN A 39 12.09 16.85 7.20
CA GLN A 39 11.27 16.63 6.03
C GLN A 39 10.08 17.59 6.04
N THR A 40 10.01 18.45 5.02
CA THR A 40 8.96 19.46 4.87
C THR A 40 7.97 19.14 3.75
N ILE A 41 8.27 18.14 2.93
CA ILE A 41 7.39 17.66 1.86
C ILE A 41 6.50 16.50 2.37
N PRO A 42 5.22 16.44 1.96
CA PRO A 42 4.37 15.28 2.23
C PRO A 42 4.98 14.01 1.66
N MET A 43 5.10 12.95 2.48
CA MET A 43 5.44 11.61 1.99
C MET A 43 4.15 10.87 1.68
N VAL A 44 3.80 10.81 0.40
CA VAL A 44 2.69 10.02 -0.11
C VAL A 44 3.25 9.19 -1.26
N THR A 45 3.72 7.99 -0.94
CA THR A 45 4.32 7.08 -1.91
C THR A 45 3.78 5.66 -1.72
N PRO A 46 3.90 4.78 -2.72
CA PRO A 46 3.51 3.38 -2.56
C PRO A 46 4.26 2.62 -1.44
N THR A 47 5.41 3.10 -0.96
CA THR A 47 6.14 2.48 0.16
C THR A 47 5.94 3.18 1.50
N ALA A 48 5.40 4.40 1.48
CA ALA A 48 4.98 5.18 2.63
C ALA A 48 3.66 5.91 2.31
N PRO A 49 2.53 5.18 2.20
CA PRO A 49 1.25 5.77 1.84
C PRO A 49 0.71 6.64 2.98
N ALA A 50 -0.04 7.67 2.62
CA ALA A 50 -0.86 8.37 3.59
C ALA A 50 -2.11 7.54 3.90
N PHE A 51 -2.61 7.60 5.13
CA PHE A 51 -3.86 6.96 5.52
C PHE A 51 -4.93 8.02 5.75
N LEU A 52 -5.97 8.01 4.91
CA LEU A 52 -7.15 8.83 5.17
C LEU A 52 -8.01 8.06 6.17
N GLU A 53 -8.17 8.62 7.36
CA GLU A 53 -9.10 8.09 8.35
C GLU A 53 -10.53 8.58 8.08
N VAL A 54 -11.52 7.76 8.41
CA VAL A 54 -12.94 8.08 8.22
C VAL A 54 -13.29 9.37 8.97
N ASN A 55 -13.98 10.27 8.26
CA ASN A 55 -14.39 11.61 8.68
C ASN A 55 -13.24 12.58 8.98
N GLN A 56 -11.98 12.18 8.75
CA GLN A 56 -10.85 13.11 8.80
C GLN A 56 -10.55 13.70 7.43
N THR A 57 -10.09 14.94 7.43
CA THR A 57 -9.66 15.63 6.21
C THR A 57 -8.15 15.78 6.23
N LEU A 58 -7.49 15.27 5.18
CA LEU A 58 -6.07 15.53 4.93
C LEU A 58 -5.92 16.58 3.84
N ALA A 59 -4.93 17.46 3.99
CA ALA A 59 -4.65 18.52 3.02
C ALA A 59 -3.20 18.40 2.50
N PHE A 60 -3.04 18.53 1.19
CA PHE A 60 -1.77 18.38 0.48
C PHE A 60 -1.49 19.62 -0.39
N PRO A 61 -0.30 20.22 -0.27
CA PRO A 61 0.16 21.26 -1.19
C PRO A 61 0.70 20.62 -2.48
N LEU A 62 0.04 20.87 -3.61
CA LEU A 62 0.51 20.44 -4.93
C LEU A 62 1.11 21.63 -5.68
N MET A 63 2.40 21.54 -6.00
CA MET A 63 3.11 22.59 -6.74
C MET A 63 2.97 22.39 -8.24
N VAL A 64 2.43 23.41 -8.93
CA VAL A 64 2.26 23.41 -10.39
C VAL A 64 3.02 24.59 -10.99
N ALA A 65 3.90 24.37 -11.96
CA ALA A 65 4.68 25.45 -12.56
C ALA A 65 3.99 26.09 -13.78
N ASP A 66 3.08 25.35 -14.41
CA ASP A 66 2.31 25.78 -15.58
C ASP A 66 1.16 26.74 -15.21
N ASP A 67 0.85 27.66 -16.12
CA ASP A 67 -0.34 28.51 -16.07
C ASP A 67 -1.28 28.09 -17.21
N LEU A 68 -2.27 27.28 -16.87
CA LEU A 68 -3.17 26.69 -17.86
C LEU A 68 -4.12 27.74 -18.45
N SER A 69 -4.47 28.77 -17.67
CA SER A 69 -5.36 29.84 -18.14
C SER A 69 -4.66 30.72 -19.16
N ALA A 70 -3.37 30.99 -18.97
CA ALA A 70 -2.55 31.76 -19.92
C ALA A 70 -2.28 31.01 -21.25
N ALA A 71 -2.41 29.68 -21.28
CA ALA A 71 -2.18 28.90 -22.50
C ALA A 71 -3.15 29.26 -23.64
N ALA A 72 -4.40 29.56 -23.29
CA ALA A 72 -5.41 29.96 -24.27
C ALA A 72 -5.05 31.28 -24.98
N GLU A 73 -4.37 32.20 -24.30
CA GLU A 73 -3.96 33.50 -24.85
C GLU A 73 -2.93 33.38 -25.98
N VAL A 74 -2.24 32.24 -26.04
CA VAL A 74 -1.21 31.94 -27.04
C VAL A 74 -1.60 30.78 -27.96
N GLY A 75 -2.91 30.48 -28.04
CA GLY A 75 -3.45 29.52 -29.02
C GLY A 75 -3.34 28.05 -28.61
N HIS A 76 -3.23 27.75 -27.32
CA HIS A 76 -3.24 26.38 -26.81
C HIS A 76 -4.46 26.11 -25.91
N GLU A 77 -5.13 24.98 -26.14
CA GLU A 77 -6.10 24.42 -25.21
C GLU A 77 -5.38 23.56 -24.17
N ALA A 78 -5.59 23.88 -22.88
CA ALA A 78 -5.05 23.12 -21.76
C ALA A 78 -6.14 22.25 -21.11
N THR A 79 -5.80 21.00 -20.83
CA THR A 79 -6.64 20.05 -20.09
C THR A 79 -5.89 19.59 -18.84
N ALA A 80 -6.62 19.36 -17.75
CA ALA A 80 -6.05 18.88 -16.50
C ALA A 80 -6.86 17.71 -15.93
N THR A 81 -6.16 16.73 -15.34
CA THR A 81 -6.80 15.65 -14.58
C THR A 81 -6.02 15.39 -13.30
N LEU A 82 -6.72 15.41 -12.16
CA LEU A 82 -6.17 14.96 -10.88
C LEU A 82 -6.41 13.46 -10.74
N HIS A 83 -5.35 12.72 -10.47
CA HIS A 83 -5.32 11.28 -10.30
C HIS A 83 -4.91 10.95 -8.86
N LEU A 84 -5.74 10.16 -8.16
CA LEU A 84 -5.42 9.67 -6.81
C LEU A 84 -5.39 8.15 -6.82
N GLU A 85 -4.30 7.55 -6.35
CA GLU A 85 -4.18 6.09 -6.26
C GLU A 85 -4.69 5.60 -4.89
N PHE A 86 -5.83 4.89 -4.91
CA PHE A 86 -6.47 4.27 -3.74
C PHE A 86 -6.62 2.75 -3.95
N PRO A 87 -5.56 1.95 -3.76
CA PRO A 87 -5.64 0.52 -3.97
C PRO A 87 -6.70 -0.14 -3.10
N GLY A 88 -7.55 -0.98 -3.71
CA GLY A 88 -8.60 -1.71 -3.00
C GLY A 88 -9.82 -0.85 -2.58
N LEU A 89 -9.88 0.43 -2.96
CA LEU A 89 -11.10 1.22 -2.76
C LEU A 89 -12.15 0.83 -3.82
N GLU A 90 -13.25 0.23 -3.37
CA GLU A 90 -14.33 -0.25 -4.23
C GLU A 90 -15.32 0.86 -4.64
N ASP A 91 -15.46 1.90 -3.80
CA ASP A 91 -16.44 2.97 -4.00
C ASP A 91 -15.77 4.35 -3.92
N ALA A 92 -15.60 4.98 -5.09
CA ALA A 92 -15.05 6.33 -5.20
C ALA A 92 -15.92 7.40 -4.50
N GLY A 93 -17.22 7.14 -4.30
CA GLY A 93 -18.12 8.02 -3.56
C GLY A 93 -17.75 8.16 -2.08
N ARG A 94 -16.91 7.25 -1.55
CA ARG A 94 -16.35 7.38 -0.21
C ARG A 94 -15.30 8.48 -0.10
N VAL A 95 -14.78 9.04 -1.19
CA VAL A 95 -13.78 10.09 -1.14
C VAL A 95 -14.38 11.39 -1.66
N SER A 96 -14.47 12.39 -0.78
CA SER A 96 -14.69 13.77 -1.21
C SER A 96 -13.36 14.48 -1.40
N ALA A 97 -13.24 15.21 -2.50
CA ALA A 97 -12.08 16.02 -2.81
C ALA A 97 -12.48 17.49 -2.99
N SER A 98 -11.62 18.40 -2.55
CA SER A 98 -11.68 19.81 -2.95
C SER A 98 -10.31 20.30 -3.40
N LEU A 99 -10.30 21.21 -4.37
CA LEU A 99 -9.08 21.84 -4.87
C LEU A 99 -9.22 23.35 -4.69
N ASN A 100 -8.25 23.98 -4.04
CA ASN A 100 -8.24 25.42 -3.79
C ASN A 100 -9.50 25.94 -3.05
N GLY A 101 -10.13 25.08 -2.24
CA GLY A 101 -11.36 25.37 -1.52
C GLY A 101 -12.66 25.10 -2.30
N GLU A 102 -12.56 24.73 -3.57
CA GLU A 102 -13.71 24.35 -4.40
C GLU A 102 -13.93 22.83 -4.35
N THR A 103 -15.13 22.41 -3.98
CA THR A 103 -15.51 20.99 -3.96
C THR A 103 -15.53 20.43 -5.37
N LEU A 104 -14.84 19.31 -5.58
CA LEU A 104 -14.86 18.57 -6.83
C LEU A 104 -16.08 17.63 -6.88
N PRO A 105 -16.64 17.35 -8.07
CA PRO A 105 -17.68 16.33 -8.21
C PRO A 105 -17.15 14.94 -7.82
N THR A 106 -18.01 13.92 -7.76
CA THR A 106 -17.53 12.55 -7.55
C THR A 106 -16.58 12.14 -8.66
N GLY A 107 -15.39 11.65 -8.26
CA GLY A 107 -14.36 11.23 -9.20
C GLY A 107 -14.72 9.94 -9.94
N LYS A 108 -14.03 9.69 -11.05
CA LYS A 108 -14.27 8.51 -11.89
C LYS A 108 -13.29 7.40 -11.53
N PRO A 109 -13.74 6.23 -11.06
CA PRO A 109 -12.84 5.13 -10.74
C PRO A 109 -12.18 4.58 -12.02
N ARG A 110 -10.90 4.25 -11.92
CA ARG A 110 -10.08 3.66 -12.99
C ARG A 110 -8.99 2.76 -12.38
N ASP A 111 -9.23 1.46 -12.30
CA ASP A 111 -8.21 0.45 -11.94
C ASP A 111 -7.34 0.81 -10.72
N GLY A 112 -7.97 1.01 -9.56
CA GLY A 112 -7.29 1.43 -8.32
C GLY A 112 -6.99 2.94 -8.24
N TRP A 113 -7.28 3.70 -9.29
CA TRP A 113 -7.25 5.16 -9.29
C TRP A 113 -8.64 5.77 -9.23
N ILE A 114 -8.70 7.04 -8.84
CA ILE A 114 -9.85 7.91 -9.06
C ILE A 114 -9.37 9.15 -9.82
N ASP A 115 -10.02 9.44 -10.94
CA ASP A 115 -9.69 10.56 -11.82
C ASP A 115 -10.74 11.67 -11.70
N TRP A 116 -10.27 12.90 -11.49
CA TRP A 116 -11.07 14.12 -11.53
C TRP A 116 -10.64 14.99 -12.70
N PRO A 117 -11.46 15.12 -13.76
CA PRO A 117 -11.19 16.12 -14.78
C PRO A 117 -11.33 17.52 -14.18
N LEU A 118 -10.37 18.38 -14.46
CA LEU A 118 -10.31 19.76 -13.97
C LEU A 118 -10.32 20.72 -15.16
N SER A 119 -11.00 21.86 -14.98
CA SER A 119 -10.88 22.98 -15.91
C SER A 119 -9.57 23.74 -15.69
N ALA A 120 -9.08 24.43 -16.72
CA ALA A 120 -7.87 25.25 -16.65
C ALA A 120 -7.94 26.33 -15.55
N ALA A 121 -9.14 26.84 -15.22
CA ALA A 121 -9.34 27.86 -14.19
C ALA A 121 -9.25 27.32 -12.76
N GLN A 122 -9.45 26.01 -12.55
CA GLN A 122 -9.38 25.39 -11.22
C GLN A 122 -7.94 25.15 -10.77
N VAL A 123 -6.99 25.08 -11.71
CA VAL A 123 -5.57 24.88 -11.45
C VAL A 123 -4.84 26.23 -11.48
N ARG A 124 -4.14 26.55 -10.40
CA ARG A 124 -3.34 27.77 -10.27
C ARG A 124 -1.88 27.48 -10.58
N LYS A 125 -1.17 28.43 -11.18
CA LYS A 125 0.29 28.43 -11.13
C LYS A 125 0.76 28.66 -9.69
N GLY A 126 1.66 27.81 -9.22
CA GLY A 126 2.16 27.78 -7.84
C GLY A 126 1.48 26.70 -7.00
N VAL A 127 1.22 27.01 -5.73
CA VAL A 127 0.63 26.06 -4.77
C VAL A 127 -0.87 25.89 -5.07
N ASN A 128 -1.30 24.65 -5.22
CA ASN A 128 -2.70 24.24 -5.21
C ASN A 128 -2.98 23.44 -3.94
N HIS A 129 -4.07 23.75 -3.23
CA HIS A 129 -4.42 23.07 -1.99
C HIS A 129 -5.45 21.98 -2.26
N LEU A 130 -5.00 20.73 -2.29
CA LEU A 130 -5.88 19.56 -2.36
C LEU A 130 -6.31 19.19 -0.94
N ALA A 131 -7.61 19.01 -0.70
CA ALA A 131 -8.13 18.44 0.53
C ALA A 131 -8.99 17.21 0.24
N LEU A 132 -8.80 16.15 1.02
CA LEU A 132 -9.45 14.86 0.85
C LEU A 132 -10.10 14.42 2.16
N THR A 133 -11.34 13.95 2.09
CA THR A 133 -12.08 13.39 3.22
C THR A 133 -12.56 11.99 2.87
N LEU A 134 -12.30 11.01 3.73
CA LEU A 134 -12.84 9.66 3.60
C LEU A 134 -14.16 9.54 4.37
N HIS A 135 -15.18 9.00 3.73
CA HIS A 135 -16.48 8.72 4.31
C HIS A 135 -16.58 7.27 4.78
N PRO A 136 -17.43 6.98 5.78
CA PRO A 136 -17.65 5.61 6.25
C PRO A 136 -18.15 4.71 5.11
N PRO A 137 -17.79 3.41 5.12
CA PRO A 137 -18.29 2.47 4.13
C PRO A 137 -19.79 2.20 4.34
N ALA A 138 -20.45 1.69 3.31
CA ALA A 138 -21.81 1.18 3.48
C ALA A 138 -21.81 0.01 4.49
N PRO A 139 -22.87 -0.17 5.31
CA PRO A 139 -22.93 -1.25 6.31
C PRO A 139 -22.68 -2.65 5.74
N THR A 140 -23.06 -2.90 4.48
CA THR A 140 -22.90 -4.19 3.79
C THR A 140 -21.45 -4.54 3.47
N GLN A 141 -20.53 -3.56 3.44
CA GLN A 141 -19.12 -3.76 3.07
C GLN A 141 -18.21 -4.12 4.25
N GLN A 142 -18.69 -3.99 5.50
CA GLN A 142 -17.86 -4.20 6.70
C GLN A 142 -17.40 -5.66 6.88
N LYS A 143 -18.11 -6.63 6.30
CA LYS A 143 -17.75 -8.06 6.40
C LYS A 143 -17.04 -8.62 5.16
N ALA A 144 -16.97 -7.85 4.07
CA ALA A 144 -16.32 -8.28 2.84
C ALA A 144 -14.79 -8.24 2.98
N TRP A 145 -14.10 -9.17 2.34
CA TRP A 145 -12.64 -9.10 2.19
C TRP A 145 -12.25 -7.80 1.50
N SER A 146 -11.31 -7.06 2.08
CA SER A 146 -10.77 -5.81 1.55
C SER A 146 -9.96 -6.05 0.28
N PHE A 147 -9.16 -7.12 0.25
CA PHE A 147 -8.50 -7.60 -0.97
C PHE A 147 -8.07 -9.07 -0.81
N VAL A 148 -7.91 -9.75 -1.95
CA VAL A 148 -7.61 -11.18 -2.04
C VAL A 148 -6.52 -11.43 -3.06
N TYR A 149 -5.51 -12.19 -2.65
CA TYR A 149 -4.60 -12.90 -3.53
C TYR A 149 -5.09 -14.34 -3.69
N ASP A 150 -5.19 -14.86 -4.92
CA ASP A 150 -5.84 -16.14 -5.22
C ASP A 150 -4.90 -17.24 -5.76
N GLY A 151 -3.58 -17.01 -5.71
CA GLY A 151 -2.58 -18.03 -6.05
C GLY A 151 -2.41 -18.33 -7.54
N LYS A 152 -3.21 -17.71 -8.43
CA LYS A 152 -3.22 -18.06 -9.87
C LYS A 152 -2.11 -17.38 -10.68
N GLU A 153 -1.70 -16.20 -10.26
CA GLU A 153 -0.66 -15.40 -10.88
C GLU A 153 0.30 -14.88 -9.81
N LEU A 154 1.44 -14.29 -10.20
CA LEU A 154 2.27 -13.59 -9.22
C LEU A 154 1.47 -12.42 -8.60
N PRO A 155 1.59 -12.16 -7.29
CA PRO A 155 0.85 -11.06 -6.67
C PRO A 155 1.13 -9.73 -7.37
N ALA A 156 0.07 -9.11 -7.87
CA ALA A 156 0.06 -7.74 -8.39
C ALA A 156 -0.48 -6.77 -7.33
N LYS A 157 -0.70 -5.50 -7.70
CA LYS A 157 -1.31 -4.49 -6.80
C LYS A 157 -2.57 -5.07 -6.13
N PRO A 158 -2.76 -4.85 -4.80
CA PRO A 158 -2.02 -3.94 -3.94
C PRO A 158 -0.70 -4.51 -3.39
N TRP A 159 -0.33 -5.74 -3.74
CA TRP A 159 0.91 -6.37 -3.28
C TRP A 159 2.13 -5.81 -4.01
N ARG A 160 3.13 -5.42 -3.24
CA ARG A 160 4.46 -5.06 -3.70
C ARG A 160 5.44 -6.14 -3.25
N ARG A 161 6.21 -6.65 -4.20
CA ARG A 161 7.30 -7.57 -3.91
C ARG A 161 8.48 -6.82 -3.30
N ASP A 162 9.07 -7.35 -2.25
CA ASP A 162 10.40 -6.92 -1.80
C ASP A 162 11.45 -7.13 -2.90
N LYS A 163 12.57 -6.40 -2.82
CA LYS A 163 13.66 -6.55 -3.81
C LYS A 163 14.16 -8.00 -3.88
N GLY A 164 14.29 -8.65 -2.73
CA GLY A 164 14.86 -9.98 -2.60
C GLY A 164 16.31 -10.06 -3.10
N SER A 165 16.77 -11.28 -3.35
CA SER A 165 18.07 -11.59 -3.93
C SER A 165 17.93 -12.60 -5.08
N SER A 166 19.03 -12.89 -5.78
CA SER A 166 19.06 -13.91 -6.84
C SER A 166 18.84 -15.35 -6.32
N ARG A 167 18.78 -15.55 -5.01
CA ARG A 167 18.52 -16.83 -4.35
C ARG A 167 17.04 -17.04 -3.99
N ILE A 168 16.21 -16.04 -4.30
CA ILE A 168 14.76 -16.14 -4.21
C ILE A 168 14.24 -16.79 -5.49
N HIS A 169 13.37 -17.78 -5.31
CA HIS A 169 12.68 -18.45 -6.40
C HIS A 169 11.16 -18.33 -6.21
N GLU A 170 10.49 -17.94 -7.28
CA GLU A 170 9.04 -17.79 -7.34
C GLU A 170 8.49 -18.47 -8.57
N SER A 171 7.40 -19.19 -8.41
CA SER A 171 6.65 -19.77 -9.52
C SER A 171 5.23 -20.08 -9.10
N ILE A 172 4.32 -20.20 -10.06
CA ILE A 172 2.96 -20.69 -9.81
C ILE A 172 2.93 -22.19 -10.04
N GLU A 173 2.59 -22.93 -8.99
CA GLU A 173 2.45 -24.38 -8.99
C GLU A 173 1.03 -24.78 -8.60
N LYS A 174 0.24 -25.30 -9.56
CA LYS A 174 -1.11 -25.83 -9.31
C LYS A 174 -2.02 -24.85 -8.53
N ASN A 175 -2.06 -23.58 -8.97
CA ASN A 175 -2.81 -22.48 -8.33
C ASN A 175 -2.29 -22.07 -6.93
N ALA A 176 -1.01 -22.29 -6.65
CA ALA A 176 -0.36 -21.73 -5.48
C ALA A 176 0.96 -21.08 -5.88
N LEU A 177 1.31 -19.97 -5.25
CA LEU A 177 2.64 -19.39 -5.35
C LEU A 177 3.62 -20.21 -4.53
N LEU A 178 4.57 -20.85 -5.20
CA LEU A 178 5.81 -21.25 -4.57
C LEU A 178 6.63 -19.99 -4.34
N LEU A 179 6.95 -19.70 -3.09
CA LEU A 179 7.91 -18.66 -2.72
C LEU A 179 8.99 -19.30 -1.86
N ALA A 180 10.21 -19.33 -2.39
CA ALA A 180 11.35 -19.98 -1.78
C ALA A 180 12.50 -19.02 -1.61
N ASP A 181 12.97 -18.88 -0.39
CA ASP A 181 14.29 -18.34 -0.07
C ASP A 181 15.26 -19.49 0.25
N ARG A 182 16.25 -19.67 -0.62
CA ARG A 182 17.30 -20.67 -0.48
C ARG A 182 18.63 -20.05 -0.04
N GLY A 183 18.63 -18.75 0.24
CA GLY A 183 19.75 -17.97 0.69
C GLY A 183 20.10 -18.13 2.16
N ARG A 184 21.26 -17.60 2.53
CA ARG A 184 21.82 -17.60 3.89
C ARG A 184 22.54 -16.29 4.21
N GLU A 185 22.62 -15.38 3.23
CA GLU A 185 23.29 -14.11 3.36
C GLU A 185 22.36 -13.06 3.96
N VAL A 186 22.95 -11.99 4.48
CA VAL A 186 22.17 -10.83 4.93
C VAL A 186 21.43 -10.24 3.72
N GLY A 187 20.12 -10.02 3.89
CA GLY A 187 19.25 -9.53 2.81
C GLY A 187 18.64 -10.62 1.93
N ASP A 188 18.96 -11.90 2.19
CA ASP A 188 18.16 -13.01 1.67
C ASP A 188 16.86 -13.09 2.47
N TYR A 189 15.79 -12.58 1.87
CA TYR A 189 14.39 -12.73 2.23
C TYR A 189 13.53 -12.16 1.10
N CYS A 190 12.28 -12.59 0.99
CA CYS A 190 11.33 -11.95 0.08
C CYS A 190 9.91 -12.08 0.60
N TYR A 191 9.26 -10.92 0.72
CA TYR A 191 7.87 -10.82 1.09
C TYR A 191 7.10 -10.05 0.02
N TYR A 192 5.85 -10.45 -0.19
CA TYR A 192 4.84 -9.59 -0.78
C TYR A 192 4.18 -8.79 0.34
N ARG A 193 4.08 -7.48 0.15
CA ARG A 193 3.59 -6.53 1.16
C ARG A 193 2.44 -5.71 0.59
N ALA A 194 1.42 -5.46 1.38
CA ALA A 194 0.36 -4.53 1.03
C ALA A 194 0.07 -3.60 2.21
N ALA A 195 -0.13 -2.32 1.93
CA ALA A 195 -0.79 -1.43 2.88
C ALA A 195 -2.24 -1.90 3.01
N TRP A 196 -2.73 -2.01 4.24
CA TRP A 196 -4.05 -2.60 4.50
C TRP A 196 -4.97 -1.72 5.32
N GLY A 197 -4.44 -0.75 6.08
CA GLY A 197 -5.25 0.16 6.88
C GLY A 197 -5.91 -0.55 8.05
N ALA A 198 -5.19 -1.47 8.70
CA ALA A 198 -5.66 -2.04 9.95
C ALA A 198 -5.68 -0.98 11.04
N ASP A 199 -6.78 -0.94 11.76
CA ASP A 199 -6.99 -0.02 12.86
C ASP A 199 -6.56 -0.72 14.16
N PRO A 200 -5.71 -0.09 14.98
CA PRO A 200 -5.19 -0.69 16.21
C PRO A 200 -6.28 -0.97 17.24
N ASP A 201 -7.43 -0.29 17.17
CA ASP A 201 -8.50 -0.39 18.17
C ASP A 201 -9.68 -1.25 17.70
N THR A 202 -9.68 -1.69 16.43
CA THR A 202 -10.78 -2.48 15.86
C THR A 202 -10.29 -3.75 15.15
N GLU A 203 -11.22 -4.69 14.94
CA GLU A 203 -10.86 -6.00 14.38
C GLU A 203 -10.31 -5.88 12.95
N SER A 204 -9.16 -6.49 12.71
CA SER A 204 -8.60 -6.75 11.38
C SER A 204 -8.17 -8.22 11.28
N VAL A 205 -8.39 -8.82 10.11
CA VAL A 205 -8.20 -10.27 9.89
C VAL A 205 -7.40 -10.52 8.64
N VAL A 206 -6.43 -11.43 8.74
CA VAL A 206 -5.73 -12.01 7.61
C VAL A 206 -5.98 -13.51 7.61
N GLU A 207 -6.39 -14.04 6.48
CA GLU A 207 -6.56 -15.47 6.25
C GLU A 207 -5.58 -15.90 5.15
N ALA A 208 -4.81 -16.94 5.37
CA ALA A 208 -3.92 -17.49 4.35
C ALA A 208 -4.03 -19.01 4.28
N ARG A 209 -4.02 -19.55 3.07
CA ARG A 209 -3.94 -20.99 2.85
C ARG A 209 -2.55 -21.37 2.38
N VAL A 210 -1.82 -22.08 3.24
CA VAL A 210 -0.38 -22.28 3.08
C VAL A 210 -0.02 -23.73 3.33
N LYS A 211 0.92 -24.24 2.54
CA LYS A 211 1.62 -25.49 2.80
C LYS A 211 3.10 -25.18 2.93
N VAL A 212 3.69 -25.52 4.08
CA VAL A 212 5.14 -25.36 4.27
C VAL A 212 5.86 -26.52 3.59
N ILE A 213 6.97 -26.24 2.92
CA ILE A 213 7.84 -27.27 2.34
C ILE A 213 9.05 -27.48 3.26
N ARG A 214 9.74 -26.40 3.65
CA ARG A 214 10.87 -26.43 4.59
C ARG A 214 11.19 -25.05 5.14
N GLY A 215 11.98 -25.02 6.22
CA GLY A 215 12.47 -23.78 6.81
C GLY A 215 11.34 -22.93 7.37
N SER A 216 11.49 -21.60 7.32
CA SER A 216 10.51 -20.67 7.90
C SER A 216 9.87 -19.80 6.84
N SER A 217 8.55 -19.71 6.86
CA SER A 217 7.78 -18.68 6.14
C SER A 217 7.02 -17.83 7.16
N PHE A 218 6.62 -16.62 6.77
CA PHE A 218 5.97 -15.70 7.71
C PHE A 218 4.71 -15.06 7.14
N LEU A 219 3.72 -14.90 8.00
CA LEU A 219 2.73 -13.82 7.92
C LEU A 219 3.18 -12.70 8.85
N ILE A 220 3.31 -11.48 8.35
CA ILE A 220 3.72 -10.30 9.11
C ILE A 220 2.56 -9.31 9.10
N LEU A 221 2.15 -8.84 10.28
CA LEU A 221 0.99 -7.96 10.43
C LEU A 221 1.40 -6.76 11.28
N THR A 222 1.16 -5.56 10.77
CA THR A 222 1.51 -4.31 11.44
C THR A 222 0.38 -3.29 11.27
N ASN A 223 0.05 -2.54 12.32
CA ASN A 223 -1.11 -1.62 12.33
C ASN A 223 -0.72 -0.14 12.51
N GLY A 224 0.57 0.20 12.31
CA GLY A 224 1.11 1.55 12.49
C GLY A 224 1.56 1.87 13.92
N ILE A 225 1.14 1.10 14.92
CA ILE A 225 1.52 1.27 16.33
C ILE A 225 2.24 0.04 16.88
N SER A 226 1.85 -1.15 16.43
CA SER A 226 2.43 -2.43 16.81
C SER A 226 2.42 -3.40 15.62
N GLY A 227 2.92 -4.60 15.86
CA GLY A 227 2.92 -5.67 14.89
C GLY A 227 3.51 -6.96 15.43
N GLU A 228 3.17 -8.07 14.78
CA GLU A 228 3.64 -9.42 15.11
C GLU A 228 3.94 -10.19 13.82
N ARG A 229 4.72 -11.27 13.95
CA ARG A 229 4.94 -12.21 12.85
C ARG A 229 4.53 -13.61 13.29
N VAL A 230 3.68 -14.24 12.49
CA VAL A 230 3.37 -15.66 12.64
C VAL A 230 4.34 -16.42 11.77
N GLU A 231 5.27 -17.11 12.39
CA GLU A 231 6.18 -18.05 11.72
C GLU A 231 5.45 -19.35 11.43
N LEU A 232 5.59 -19.83 10.21
CA LEU A 232 5.14 -21.12 9.71
C LEU A 232 6.39 -21.98 9.44
N SER A 233 6.57 -23.07 10.17
CA SER A 233 7.68 -24.03 9.98
C SER A 233 7.15 -25.46 9.95
N PRO A 234 7.95 -26.45 9.48
CA PRO A 234 7.53 -27.85 9.44
C PRO A 234 7.00 -28.40 10.77
N GLU A 235 7.50 -27.89 11.89
CA GLU A 235 7.16 -28.33 13.25
C GLU A 235 5.96 -27.59 13.86
N GLY A 236 5.45 -26.55 13.20
CA GLY A 236 4.23 -25.86 13.61
C GLY A 236 4.26 -24.36 13.38
N ILE A 237 3.54 -23.64 14.25
CA ILE A 237 3.44 -22.18 14.21
C ILE A 237 3.90 -21.54 15.50
N ARG A 238 4.45 -20.31 15.42
CA ARG A 238 4.78 -19.50 16.60
C ARG A 238 4.70 -18.01 16.31
N LEU A 239 4.54 -17.22 17.36
CA LEU A 239 4.73 -15.77 17.29
C LEU A 239 6.22 -15.43 17.39
N PHE A 240 6.72 -14.57 16.51
CA PHE A 240 8.14 -14.24 16.45
C PHE A 240 8.63 -13.45 17.66
N HIS A 241 7.89 -12.42 18.08
CA HIS A 241 8.26 -11.62 19.27
C HIS A 241 7.86 -12.30 20.58
N HIS A 242 7.02 -13.34 20.50
CA HIS A 242 6.57 -14.13 21.65
C HIS A 242 6.73 -15.63 21.40
N PRO A 243 7.98 -16.15 21.26
CA PRO A 243 8.23 -17.51 20.78
C PRO A 243 7.72 -18.64 21.68
N LYS A 244 7.32 -18.32 22.92
CA LYS A 244 6.65 -19.26 23.84
C LYS A 244 5.19 -19.51 23.44
N LEU A 245 4.56 -18.56 22.75
CA LEU A 245 3.24 -18.70 22.15
C LEU A 245 3.40 -19.42 20.81
N ARG A 246 3.22 -20.73 20.87
CA ARG A 246 3.47 -21.65 19.75
C ARG A 246 2.52 -22.84 19.81
N TYR A 247 2.29 -23.44 18.65
CA TYR A 247 1.50 -24.65 18.52
C TYR A 247 2.21 -25.64 17.61
N ALA A 248 2.43 -26.86 18.11
CA ALA A 248 3.09 -27.92 17.36
C ALA A 248 2.08 -28.63 16.44
N MET A 249 2.43 -28.74 15.16
CA MET A 249 1.64 -29.45 14.15
C MET A 249 2.51 -29.73 12.93
N ASP A 250 2.15 -30.74 12.15
CA ASP A 250 2.75 -30.93 10.82
C ASP A 250 2.13 -29.93 9.85
N THR A 251 2.94 -29.02 9.30
CA THR A 251 2.53 -28.03 8.29
C THR A 251 2.93 -28.45 6.86
N THR A 252 3.59 -29.61 6.73
CA THR A 252 4.14 -30.14 5.48
C THR A 252 3.27 -31.23 4.85
N GLY A 253 2.40 -31.86 5.64
CA GLY A 253 1.46 -32.88 5.17
C GLY A 253 0.45 -32.36 4.16
N GLY A 254 0.08 -31.08 4.22
CA GLY A 254 -0.93 -30.49 3.33
C GLY A 254 -1.07 -28.98 3.48
N PHE A 255 -2.05 -28.41 2.78
CA PHE A 255 -2.43 -27.02 2.97
C PHE A 255 -3.28 -26.87 4.23
N HIS A 256 -2.93 -25.88 5.04
CA HIS A 256 -3.69 -25.46 6.21
C HIS A 256 -4.18 -24.03 6.03
N ARG A 257 -5.33 -23.75 6.65
CA ARG A 257 -5.94 -22.43 6.66
C ARG A 257 -5.55 -21.72 7.96
N TYR A 258 -4.76 -20.66 7.86
CA TYR A 258 -4.33 -19.84 8.99
C TYR A 258 -5.14 -18.55 9.00
N GLN A 259 -5.91 -18.31 10.06
CA GLN A 259 -6.58 -17.03 10.29
C GLN A 259 -5.93 -16.32 11.47
N VAL A 260 -5.37 -15.14 11.21
CA VAL A 260 -4.79 -14.26 12.22
C VAL A 260 -5.73 -13.08 12.42
N THR A 261 -6.23 -12.93 13.64
CA THR A 261 -7.10 -11.83 14.03
C THR A 261 -6.33 -10.90 14.96
N LEU A 262 -6.31 -9.60 14.61
CA LEU A 262 -5.87 -8.52 15.48
C LEU A 262 -7.13 -7.80 15.97
N ASN A 263 -7.22 -7.55 17.27
CA ASN A 263 -8.33 -6.79 17.84
C ASN A 263 -7.86 -6.07 19.10
N GLY A 264 -7.71 -4.74 19.02
CA GLY A 264 -7.09 -3.98 20.11
C GLY A 264 -5.64 -4.45 20.34
N ALA A 265 -5.31 -4.70 21.61
CA ALA A 265 -3.99 -5.20 22.01
C ALA A 265 -3.81 -6.72 21.82
N ASP A 266 -4.85 -7.44 21.39
CA ASP A 266 -4.89 -8.89 21.38
C ASP A 266 -4.66 -9.47 19.98
N LEU A 267 -4.08 -10.67 19.94
CA LEU A 267 -3.89 -11.44 18.72
C LEU A 267 -4.37 -12.88 18.92
N GLN A 268 -5.03 -13.42 17.91
CA GLN A 268 -5.43 -14.82 17.88
C GLN A 268 -5.01 -15.47 16.57
N VAL A 269 -4.56 -16.73 16.63
CA VAL A 269 -4.28 -17.55 15.46
C VAL A 269 -5.13 -18.81 15.49
N HIS A 270 -6.02 -18.93 14.51
CA HIS A 270 -6.78 -20.14 14.23
C HIS A 270 -6.11 -20.91 13.10
N VAL A 271 -6.07 -22.23 13.23
CA VAL A 271 -5.62 -23.13 12.16
C VAL A 271 -6.73 -24.13 11.88
N ASP A 272 -7.19 -24.15 10.63
CA ASP A 272 -8.34 -24.94 10.18
C ASP A 272 -9.55 -24.73 11.12
N GLU A 273 -9.89 -23.47 11.35
CA GLU A 273 -11.01 -22.99 12.20
C GLU A 273 -10.82 -23.24 13.72
N VAL A 274 -9.76 -23.92 14.14
CA VAL A 274 -9.49 -24.19 15.56
C VAL A 274 -8.52 -23.16 16.12
N LEU A 275 -8.88 -22.50 17.22
CA LEU A 275 -7.98 -21.60 17.95
C LEU A 275 -6.74 -22.37 18.44
N ARG A 276 -5.55 -21.98 17.97
CA ARG A 276 -4.27 -22.61 18.31
C ARG A 276 -3.37 -21.73 19.15
N ILE A 277 -3.43 -20.42 18.94
CA ILE A 277 -2.71 -19.43 19.75
C ILE A 277 -3.71 -18.36 20.16
N ASP A 278 -3.87 -18.18 21.46
CA ASP A 278 -4.60 -17.08 22.08
C ASP A 278 -3.58 -16.20 22.79
N ALA A 279 -3.44 -14.95 22.35
CA ALA A 279 -2.32 -14.07 22.71
C ALA A 279 -2.83 -12.69 23.13
N PRO A 280 -3.41 -12.56 24.34
CA PRO A 280 -3.86 -11.27 24.84
C PRO A 280 -2.68 -10.33 25.13
N GLY A 281 -2.84 -9.05 24.80
CA GLY A 281 -1.90 -7.96 25.10
C GLY A 281 -0.58 -7.97 24.32
N VAL A 282 -0.40 -8.89 23.36
CA VAL A 282 0.88 -9.03 22.62
C VAL A 282 1.14 -7.91 21.61
N LEU A 283 0.12 -7.11 21.28
CA LEU A 283 0.21 -5.97 20.37
C LEU A 283 0.39 -4.64 21.11
N ALA A 284 1.03 -4.64 22.28
CA ALA A 284 1.48 -3.40 22.91
C ALA A 284 2.34 -2.55 21.93
N PRO A 285 2.32 -1.20 22.03
CA PRO A 285 3.04 -0.32 21.11
C PRO A 285 4.54 -0.66 20.97
N ARG A 286 5.07 -0.57 19.75
CA ARG A 286 6.47 -0.88 19.40
C ARG A 286 7.03 0.14 18.41
N ASP A 287 8.10 0.83 18.80
CA ASP A 287 8.69 1.93 18.01
C ASP A 287 9.16 1.55 16.60
N TYR A 288 9.47 0.28 16.35
CA TYR A 288 9.92 -0.21 15.04
C TYR A 288 8.79 -0.76 14.13
N TYR A 289 7.52 -0.70 14.57
CA TYR A 289 6.34 -1.13 13.81
C TYR A 289 5.43 0.03 13.38
N GLN A 290 6.05 1.13 12.94
CA GLN A 290 5.35 2.34 12.48
C GLN A 290 4.59 2.18 11.16
N ARG A 291 4.75 1.04 10.46
CA ARG A 291 4.06 0.79 9.20
C ARG A 291 2.70 0.14 9.46
N ASN A 292 1.76 0.39 8.57
CA ASN A 292 0.46 -0.28 8.54
C ASN A 292 0.40 -1.19 7.30
N GLU A 293 1.02 -2.37 7.40
CA GLU A 293 1.21 -3.32 6.30
C GLU A 293 0.88 -4.75 6.76
N VAL A 294 0.40 -5.53 5.81
CA VAL A 294 0.39 -6.99 5.87
C VAL A 294 1.43 -7.53 4.89
N ALA A 295 2.14 -8.58 5.27
CA ALA A 295 3.08 -9.24 4.37
C ALA A 295 3.04 -10.76 4.52
N PHE A 296 3.37 -11.44 3.43
CA PHE A 296 3.56 -12.88 3.42
C PHE A 296 4.77 -13.28 2.58
N GLY A 297 5.47 -14.35 2.97
CA GLY A 297 6.55 -14.89 2.16
C GLY A 297 7.64 -15.65 2.92
N ALA A 298 8.80 -15.75 2.27
CA ALA A 298 9.91 -16.62 2.65
C ALA A 298 11.15 -15.82 3.09
N ALA A 299 11.99 -16.51 3.86
CA ALA A 299 12.19 -16.33 5.29
C ALA A 299 12.67 -14.95 5.81
N ASP A 300 13.13 -14.89 7.06
CA ASP A 300 13.89 -13.76 7.57
C ASP A 300 15.36 -13.86 7.14
N SER A 301 16.06 -12.71 7.12
CA SER A 301 17.50 -12.65 6.80
C SER A 301 18.29 -13.78 7.45
N THR A 302 19.10 -14.49 6.66
CA THR A 302 19.94 -15.66 7.02
C THR A 302 19.20 -16.99 7.23
N LYS A 303 17.86 -17.01 7.24
CA LYS A 303 17.08 -18.25 7.27
C LYS A 303 16.72 -18.68 5.84
N GLN A 304 16.51 -19.98 5.67
CA GLN A 304 15.89 -20.53 4.47
C GLN A 304 14.40 -20.75 4.74
N GLY A 305 13.58 -20.67 3.70
CA GLY A 305 12.14 -20.87 3.80
C GLY A 305 11.56 -21.21 2.45
N GLU A 306 10.63 -22.16 2.41
CA GLU A 306 9.95 -22.54 1.18
C GLU A 306 8.53 -22.97 1.52
N ALA A 307 7.55 -22.33 0.89
CA ALA A 307 6.13 -22.62 1.09
C ALA A 307 5.34 -22.35 -0.19
N LEU A 308 4.20 -23.04 -0.29
CA LEU A 308 3.17 -22.82 -1.29
C LEU A 308 2.04 -21.99 -0.67
N TRP A 309 1.68 -20.89 -1.31
CA TRP A 309 0.60 -19.98 -0.91
C TRP A 309 -0.54 -20.06 -1.91
N GLU A 310 -1.64 -20.72 -1.54
CA GLU A 310 -2.80 -20.89 -2.42
C GLU A 310 -3.68 -19.64 -2.44
N ASP A 311 -3.87 -18.99 -1.29
CA ASP A 311 -4.53 -17.70 -1.23
C ASP A 311 -4.15 -16.92 0.03
N VAL A 312 -4.27 -15.59 -0.04
CA VAL A 312 -4.15 -14.67 1.09
C VAL A 312 -5.28 -13.65 1.01
N LYS A 313 -6.14 -13.59 2.01
CA LYS A 313 -7.29 -12.70 2.10
C LYS A 313 -7.12 -11.77 3.28
N VAL A 314 -7.47 -10.52 3.07
CA VAL A 314 -7.27 -9.45 4.05
C VAL A 314 -8.59 -8.75 4.27
N ARG A 315 -8.98 -8.55 5.52
CA ARG A 315 -10.16 -7.79 5.92
C ARG A 315 -9.74 -6.79 6.98
N THR A 316 -10.11 -5.54 6.76
CA THR A 316 -9.90 -4.45 7.71
C THR A 316 -11.22 -3.85 8.13
N ALA A 317 -11.23 -3.09 9.22
CA ALA A 317 -12.40 -2.34 9.66
C ALA A 317 -12.84 -1.25 8.67
N ARG A 318 -12.00 -0.95 7.66
CA ARG A 318 -12.21 0.09 6.63
C ARG A 318 -12.44 1.49 7.23
N THR A 319 -11.91 1.71 8.43
CA THR A 319 -11.84 3.00 9.14
C THR A 319 -10.71 3.89 8.60
N ALA A 320 -9.78 3.31 7.82
CA ALA A 320 -8.79 4.04 7.06
C ALA A 320 -8.67 3.47 5.64
N GLN A 321 -8.21 4.32 4.70
CA GLN A 321 -7.90 3.93 3.33
C GLN A 321 -6.49 4.45 2.97
N PRO A 322 -5.57 3.59 2.48
CA PRO A 322 -4.27 4.03 1.98
C PRO A 322 -4.43 4.82 0.68
N LEU A 323 -3.78 5.99 0.64
CA LEU A 323 -3.51 6.81 -0.54
C LEU A 323 -2.04 6.64 -0.92
N HIS A 324 -1.79 6.05 -2.08
CA HIS A 324 -0.44 5.73 -2.54
C HIS A 324 0.20 6.85 -3.33
N ASP A 325 -0.58 7.61 -4.10
CA ASP A 325 -0.05 8.64 -4.99
C ASP A 325 -1.10 9.71 -5.30
N VAL A 326 -0.60 10.90 -5.63
CA VAL A 326 -1.36 12.09 -6.04
C VAL A 326 -0.63 12.71 -7.22
N VAL A 327 -1.26 12.65 -8.39
CA VAL A 327 -0.68 13.12 -9.66
C VAL A 327 -1.64 14.09 -10.34
N LEU A 328 -1.15 15.21 -10.82
CA LEU A 328 -1.88 16.09 -11.72
C LEU A 328 -1.27 16.00 -13.11
N SER A 329 -2.03 15.46 -14.06
CA SER A 329 -1.67 15.45 -15.47
C SER A 329 -2.19 16.71 -16.13
N ILE A 330 -1.34 17.37 -16.92
CA ILE A 330 -1.69 18.52 -17.74
C ILE A 330 -1.35 18.18 -19.19
N GLY A 331 -2.34 18.29 -20.07
CA GLY A 331 -2.18 18.07 -21.50
C GLY A 331 -2.46 19.34 -22.30
N TYR A 332 -1.71 19.55 -23.37
CA TYR A 332 -1.88 20.71 -24.26
C TYR A 332 -2.17 20.30 -25.70
N LYS A 333 -3.05 21.04 -26.35
CA LYS A 333 -3.30 20.93 -27.79
C LYS A 333 -3.21 22.31 -28.42
N ALA A 334 -2.51 22.42 -29.55
CA ALA A 334 -2.58 23.65 -30.33
C ALA A 334 -3.99 23.79 -30.90
N ASN A 335 -4.56 24.99 -30.80
CA ASN A 335 -5.80 25.32 -31.51
C ASN A 335 -5.45 25.36 -32.99
N THR A 336 -5.74 24.30 -33.73
CA THR A 336 -5.69 24.36 -35.19
C THR A 336 -6.78 25.32 -35.65
N GLU A 337 -6.40 26.44 -36.26
CA GLU A 337 -7.30 27.26 -37.06
C GLU A 337 -7.92 26.35 -38.15
N GLU A 338 -9.24 26.21 -38.15
CA GLU A 338 -10.00 25.67 -39.30
C GLU A 338 -10.05 26.67 -40.45
#